data_AF-A0A9X0CB14-F1
#
_entry.id   AF-A0A9X0CB14-F1
#
_cell.length_a   1.000
_cell.length_b   1.000
_cell.length_c   1.000
_cell.angle_alpha   90.00
_cell.angle_beta   90.00
_cell.angle_gamma   90.00
#
_symmetry.space_group_name_H-M   'P 1'
#
loop_
_entity.id
_entity.type
_entity.pdbx_description
1 polymer ?
#
loop_
_entity_poly.entity_id
_entity_poly.type
_entity_poly.pdbx_seq_one_letter_code
_entity_poly.pdbx_strand_id
1 'polypeptide(L)'
;MSRKPADVASKTPNEYIPSFISKKPFYVDDETNNDYLEHQRLQKALPDQSKWYDRGKRAGPAATKYRKGACENCGAMTHKTKECLSRPRKQGAKWTGKDIQADELLQKVDMGWDAKRDRWNGYDATEYRQVVDEYEEMEAIKRMAKEESQLKKLQAGEDGDEDPDSDIRYAEESDMGRQQSTATRNLRIREDTAKYLLNLDLDSAKYDPKTRRMVDMGAQDDQAAALVAEENFVRASGDAAEFEKAQQYAWESQEKGLPQLHIQANPTSGEVLRKKEKVDSETKREAHRKALLEKYGGGEHTQPSALRDMMVVENERFIEYDESGAIKGAPKNATKSKYPEDVMVNNHTSVFGSWWYQFKWGYACCCSTVKNSYCTGEDGKKAFEEEGNMLRMIGTADDDEETSENAENAVVSRDSEADGRDQEQDSSANGKKRTLEELKSGITEEEFDSYKRSRLAAEDPMAKFIGKD
;
A
#
# COMPACT_ATOMS: atom_id res chain seq x y z
N MET A 1 -18.01 -4.53 35.71
CA MET A 1 -17.53 -3.58 36.73
C MET A 1 -17.00 -2.36 36.01
N SER A 2 -17.69 -1.22 36.13
CA SER A 2 -17.26 0.06 35.54
C SER A 2 -15.98 0.50 36.24
N ARG A 3 -14.87 0.61 35.49
CA ARG A 3 -13.64 1.20 36.00
C ARG A 3 -13.98 2.63 36.40
N LYS A 4 -13.84 2.96 37.69
CA LYS A 4 -13.84 4.36 38.15
C LYS A 4 -12.84 5.12 37.27
N PRO A 5 -13.18 6.34 36.79
CA PRO A 5 -12.20 7.14 36.08
C PRO A 5 -10.97 7.26 36.95
N ALA A 6 -9.82 6.96 36.36
CA ALA A 6 -8.53 6.92 37.03
C ALA A 6 -8.35 8.12 37.96
N ASP A 7 -7.78 7.83 39.13
CA ASP A 7 -7.35 8.81 40.13
C ASP A 7 -6.82 10.07 39.45
N VAL A 8 -7.41 11.21 39.81
CA VAL A 8 -7.18 12.49 39.16
C VAL A 8 -5.75 12.92 39.46
N ALA A 9 -4.81 12.48 38.62
CA ALA A 9 -3.45 12.98 38.58
C ALA A 9 -3.54 14.50 38.67
N SER A 10 -2.92 15.07 39.71
CA SER A 10 -2.93 16.50 40.03
C SER A 10 -2.73 17.33 38.77
N LYS A 11 -3.83 17.83 38.19
CA LYS A 11 -3.78 18.63 36.97
C LYS A 11 -3.17 19.95 37.38
N THR A 12 -1.92 20.15 36.99
CA THR A 12 -1.25 21.44 37.12
C THR A 12 -2.18 22.54 36.56
N PRO A 13 -2.29 23.70 37.23
CA PRO A 13 -3.15 24.77 36.77
C PRO A 13 -2.71 25.19 35.37
N ASN A 14 -3.63 25.14 34.41
CA ASN A 14 -3.37 25.62 33.07
C ASN A 14 -3.35 27.15 33.10
N GLU A 15 -2.20 27.75 32.79
CA GLU A 15 -1.96 29.21 32.79
C GLU A 15 -2.91 29.97 31.86
N TYR A 16 -3.44 29.31 30.83
CA TYR A 16 -4.35 29.90 29.87
C TYR A 16 -5.81 29.94 30.33
N ILE A 17 -6.16 29.33 31.47
CA ILE A 17 -7.50 29.45 32.04
C ILE A 17 -7.63 30.82 32.71
N PRO A 18 -8.54 31.70 32.24
CA PRO A 18 -8.71 33.02 32.84
C PRO A 18 -9.03 32.94 34.34
N SER A 19 -8.53 33.92 35.09
CA SER A 19 -8.64 33.93 36.55
C SER A 19 -10.08 33.90 37.08
N PHE A 20 -11.07 34.39 36.33
CA PHE A 20 -12.48 34.34 36.74
C PHE A 20 -13.13 32.95 36.62
N ILE A 21 -12.52 32.04 35.86
CA ILE A 21 -12.97 30.64 35.72
C ILE A 21 -12.23 29.76 36.72
N SER A 22 -10.95 30.04 36.97
CA SER A 22 -10.13 29.23 37.89
C SER A 22 -10.35 29.57 39.36
N LYS A 23 -10.65 30.83 39.69
CA LYS A 23 -10.94 31.24 41.08
C LYS A 23 -12.29 30.70 41.52
N LYS A 24 -12.26 29.91 42.59
CA LYS A 24 -13.47 29.45 43.28
C LYS A 24 -14.22 30.65 43.86
N PRO A 25 -15.56 30.72 43.69
CA PRO A 25 -16.37 31.74 44.33
C PRO A 25 -16.54 31.45 45.83
N PHE A 26 -16.83 32.49 46.63
CA PHE A 26 -16.83 32.42 48.11
C PHE A 26 -17.75 31.36 48.74
N TYR A 27 -18.75 30.87 48.01
CA TYR A 27 -19.72 29.88 48.47
C TYR A 27 -19.31 28.43 48.17
N VAL A 28 -18.13 28.22 47.58
CA VAL A 28 -17.52 26.90 47.39
C VAL A 28 -16.37 26.77 48.38
N ASP A 29 -16.38 25.71 49.17
CA ASP A 29 -15.38 25.49 50.21
C ASP A 29 -13.99 25.22 49.62
N ASP A 30 -12.98 25.91 50.12
CA ASP A 30 -11.58 25.78 49.68
C ASP A 30 -10.85 24.62 50.36
N GLU A 31 -11.36 24.09 51.48
CA GLU A 31 -10.61 23.20 52.37
C GLU A 31 -10.60 21.72 51.96
N THR A 32 -11.51 21.28 51.08
CA THR A 32 -11.77 19.85 50.92
C THR A 32 -11.11 19.19 49.71
N ASN A 33 -10.67 19.94 48.69
CA ASN A 33 -10.31 19.33 47.40
C ASN A 33 -9.13 19.99 46.69
N ASN A 34 -8.17 19.13 46.28
CA ASN A 34 -6.96 19.46 45.52
C ASN A 34 -7.21 19.87 44.06
N ASP A 35 -8.47 19.88 43.59
CA ASP A 35 -8.83 20.24 42.22
C ASP A 35 -9.33 21.70 42.14
N TYR A 36 -8.61 22.54 41.40
CA TYR A 36 -8.93 23.96 41.28
C TYR A 36 -10.20 24.24 40.45
N LEU A 37 -10.64 23.30 39.61
CA LEU A 37 -11.75 23.50 38.67
C LEU A 37 -13.03 22.71 39.03
N GLU A 38 -13.11 22.19 40.25
CA GLU A 38 -14.24 21.38 40.72
C GLU A 38 -15.58 22.14 40.67
N HIS A 39 -15.58 23.43 40.99
CA HIS A 39 -16.78 24.27 40.96
C HIS A 39 -17.39 24.44 39.57
N GLN A 40 -16.62 24.17 38.50
CA GLN A 40 -17.09 24.16 37.12
C GLN A 40 -17.56 22.77 36.67
N ARG A 41 -17.30 21.71 37.45
CA ARG A 41 -17.75 20.34 37.12
C ARG A 41 -19.20 20.15 37.54
N LEU A 42 -19.89 19.29 36.80
CA LEU A 42 -21.28 18.97 37.06
C LEU A 42 -21.40 18.21 38.40
N GLN A 43 -21.99 18.85 39.40
CA GLN A 43 -22.11 18.32 40.78
C GLN A 43 -23.19 17.22 40.91
N LYS A 44 -24.18 17.20 40.01
CA LYS A 44 -25.25 16.20 40.00
C LYS A 44 -25.41 15.67 38.58
N ALA A 45 -24.91 14.46 38.33
CA ALA A 45 -25.29 13.73 37.14
C ALA A 45 -26.79 13.39 37.24
N LEU A 46 -27.56 13.71 36.21
CA LEU A 46 -28.92 13.19 36.09
C LEU A 46 -28.80 11.67 36.03
N PRO A 47 -29.51 10.92 36.88
CA PRO A 47 -29.47 9.48 36.81
C PRO A 47 -30.11 9.08 35.49
N ASP A 48 -29.32 8.48 34.60
CA ASP A 48 -29.80 7.93 33.33
C ASP A 48 -30.62 6.69 33.63
N GLN A 49 -31.87 6.92 34.04
CA GLN A 49 -32.80 5.86 34.34
C GLN A 49 -33.64 5.64 33.10
N SER A 50 -33.28 4.60 32.34
CA SER A 50 -34.13 3.92 31.35
C SER A 50 -35.33 3.22 32.02
N LYS A 51 -35.93 3.84 33.04
CA LYS A 51 -37.12 3.33 33.71
C LYS A 51 -38.33 3.87 32.99
N TRP A 52 -39.05 2.98 32.32
CA TRP A 52 -40.38 3.27 31.80
C TRP A 52 -41.46 2.93 32.82
N TYR A 53 -42.69 3.35 32.55
CA TYR A 53 -43.86 2.98 33.35
C TYR A 53 -44.10 1.47 33.29
N ASP A 54 -44.30 0.83 34.45
CA ASP A 54 -44.72 -0.57 34.53
C ASP A 54 -46.16 -0.73 33.98
N ARG A 55 -46.29 -1.14 32.71
CA ARG A 55 -47.59 -1.38 32.06
C ARG A 55 -48.22 -2.68 32.60
N GLY A 56 -49.50 -2.64 32.95
CA GLY A 56 -50.28 -3.84 33.30
C GLY A 56 -49.94 -4.51 34.65
N LYS A 57 -48.95 -4.00 35.37
CA LYS A 57 -48.51 -4.56 36.65
C LYS A 57 -49.46 -4.15 37.78
N ARG A 58 -49.96 -5.15 38.50
CA ARG A 58 -50.90 -5.00 39.63
C ARG A 58 -50.11 -5.04 40.95
N ALA A 59 -50.49 -4.20 41.91
CA ALA A 59 -49.80 -4.05 43.19
C ALA A 59 -49.95 -5.26 44.14
N GLY A 60 -50.89 -6.18 43.85
CA GLY A 60 -51.12 -7.38 44.64
C GLY A 60 -52.34 -8.19 44.16
N PRO A 61 -52.74 -9.24 44.92
CA PRO A 61 -53.95 -10.00 44.62
C PRO A 61 -55.20 -9.12 44.76
N ALA A 62 -56.24 -9.45 43.99
CA ALA A 62 -57.52 -8.75 44.06
C ALA A 62 -58.11 -8.82 45.48
N ALA A 63 -58.73 -7.72 45.92
CA ALA A 63 -59.44 -7.72 47.19
C ALA A 63 -60.67 -8.62 47.10
N THR A 64 -60.97 -9.36 48.17
CA THR A 64 -62.18 -10.21 48.23
C THR A 64 -63.45 -9.43 48.60
N LYS A 65 -63.30 -8.21 49.11
CA LYS A 65 -64.41 -7.33 49.53
C LYS A 65 -64.20 -5.93 48.98
N TYR A 66 -65.31 -5.27 48.66
CA TYR A 66 -65.30 -3.88 48.20
C TYR A 66 -64.78 -2.97 49.31
N ARG A 67 -63.79 -2.13 48.98
CA ARG A 67 -63.19 -1.16 49.90
C ARG A 67 -63.84 0.21 49.69
N LYS A 68 -64.05 0.95 50.79
CA LYS A 68 -64.62 2.30 50.71
C LYS A 68 -63.65 3.22 49.95
N GLY A 69 -64.16 3.94 48.96
CA GLY A 69 -63.35 4.79 48.07
C GLY A 69 -62.85 4.09 46.80
N ALA A 70 -63.11 2.78 46.64
CA ALA A 70 -62.82 2.09 45.40
C ALA A 70 -63.83 2.45 44.31
N CYS A 71 -63.43 2.30 43.05
CA CYS A 71 -64.29 2.45 41.90
C CYS A 71 -65.56 1.59 42.05
N GLU A 72 -66.72 2.22 41.94
CA GLU A 72 -68.01 1.54 42.14
C GLU A 72 -68.30 0.48 41.07
N ASN A 73 -67.64 0.58 39.91
CA ASN A 73 -67.76 -0.36 38.80
C ASN A 73 -66.86 -1.59 38.98
N CYS A 74 -65.54 -1.40 39.12
CA CYS A 74 -64.55 -2.49 39.13
C CYS A 74 -64.01 -2.90 40.51
N GLY A 75 -64.14 -2.04 41.52
CA GLY A 75 -63.63 -2.30 42.87
C GLY A 75 -62.14 -2.02 43.09
N ALA A 76 -61.40 -1.48 42.11
CA ALA A 76 -60.02 -1.02 42.30
C ALA A 76 -59.97 0.38 42.94
N MET A 77 -58.94 0.67 43.74
CA MET A 77 -58.74 1.94 44.46
C MET A 77 -57.97 2.99 43.65
N THR A 78 -57.40 2.64 42.49
CA THR A 78 -56.48 3.52 41.76
C THR A 78 -57.15 4.61 40.96
N HIS A 79 -58.40 4.42 40.56
CA HIS A 79 -59.14 5.34 39.69
C HIS A 79 -60.60 5.48 40.12
N LYS A 80 -61.26 6.53 39.61
CA LYS A 80 -62.71 6.79 39.83
C LYS A 80 -63.56 6.03 38.80
N THR A 81 -64.87 5.96 39.03
CA THR A 81 -65.84 5.29 38.13
C THR A 81 -65.81 5.80 36.69
N LYS A 82 -65.61 7.11 36.49
CA LYS A 82 -65.56 7.74 35.17
C LYS A 82 -64.31 7.37 34.36
N GLU A 83 -63.23 7.04 35.04
CA GLU A 83 -61.92 6.71 34.45
C GLU A 83 -61.71 5.18 34.41
N CYS A 84 -62.77 4.41 34.65
CA CYS A 84 -62.68 2.97 34.74
C CYS A 84 -62.48 2.35 33.36
N LEU A 85 -61.37 1.64 33.20
CA LEU A 85 -61.03 0.89 31.98
C LEU A 85 -61.91 -0.35 31.77
N SER A 86 -62.56 -0.84 32.84
CA SER A 86 -63.45 -1.99 32.73
C SER A 86 -64.83 -1.55 32.23
N ARG A 87 -65.48 -2.42 31.43
CA ARG A 87 -66.82 -2.18 30.88
C ARG A 87 -67.80 -1.74 31.98
N PRO A 88 -68.58 -0.65 31.81
CA PRO A 88 -69.59 -0.24 32.78
C PRO A 88 -70.61 -1.35 33.05
N ARG A 89 -70.72 -1.78 34.30
CA ARG A 89 -71.67 -2.82 34.73
C ARG A 89 -72.99 -2.17 35.16
N LYS A 90 -74.11 -2.84 34.90
CA LYS A 90 -75.46 -2.41 35.35
C LYS A 90 -75.56 -2.38 36.87
N GLN A 91 -74.99 -3.38 37.53
CA GLN A 91 -74.81 -3.43 38.98
C GLN A 91 -73.31 -3.55 39.24
N GLY A 92 -72.67 -2.45 39.65
CA GLY A 92 -71.23 -2.38 39.86
C GLY A 92 -70.72 -3.25 41.02
N ALA A 93 -69.39 -3.38 41.12
CA ALA A 93 -68.72 -4.11 42.20
C ALA A 93 -69.07 -3.59 43.61
N LYS A 94 -69.49 -2.32 43.75
CA LYS A 94 -69.94 -1.75 45.03
C LYS A 94 -71.15 -2.48 45.63
N TRP A 95 -72.09 -2.88 44.78
CA TRP A 95 -73.36 -3.48 45.20
C TRP A 95 -73.34 -5.01 45.13
N THR A 96 -72.58 -5.56 44.17
CA THR A 96 -72.53 -7.01 43.94
C THR A 96 -71.37 -7.70 44.66
N GLY A 97 -70.28 -6.98 44.94
CA GLY A 97 -69.05 -7.55 45.51
C GLY A 97 -68.35 -8.60 44.64
N LYS A 98 -68.79 -8.77 43.38
CA LYS A 98 -68.25 -9.78 42.44
C LYS A 98 -67.20 -9.16 41.51
N ASP A 99 -66.22 -9.96 41.12
CA ASP A 99 -65.14 -9.62 40.18
C ASP A 99 -64.43 -8.29 40.51
N ILE A 100 -63.91 -8.19 41.74
CA ILE A 100 -63.10 -7.06 42.17
C ILE A 100 -61.74 -7.15 41.47
N GLN A 101 -61.35 -6.07 40.80
CA GLN A 101 -60.05 -5.99 40.16
C GLN A 101 -58.96 -5.65 41.18
N ALA A 102 -57.73 -6.10 40.91
CA ALA A 102 -56.59 -5.70 41.70
C ALA A 102 -56.21 -4.24 41.43
N ASP A 103 -55.54 -3.62 42.39
CA ASP A 103 -55.08 -2.25 42.28
C ASP A 103 -53.86 -2.14 41.33
N GLU A 104 -53.82 -1.10 40.51
CA GLU A 104 -52.71 -0.78 39.61
C GLU A 104 -51.55 -0.10 40.37
N LEU A 105 -50.32 -0.19 39.85
CA LEU A 105 -49.19 0.56 40.39
C LEU A 105 -49.11 1.95 39.75
N LEU A 106 -49.29 3.00 40.55
CA LEU A 106 -49.13 4.38 40.11
C LEU A 106 -47.67 4.82 40.28
N GLN A 107 -46.95 4.97 39.16
CA GLN A 107 -45.58 5.47 39.12
C GLN A 107 -45.56 6.87 38.49
N LYS A 108 -44.70 7.77 39.00
CA LYS A 108 -44.35 9.03 38.33
C LYS A 108 -42.90 8.94 37.90
N VAL A 109 -42.67 9.06 36.60
CA VAL A 109 -41.33 8.99 36.00
C VAL A 109 -40.99 10.35 35.39
N ASP A 110 -39.98 11.01 35.94
CA ASP A 110 -39.45 12.27 35.41
C ASP A 110 -38.37 11.98 34.37
N MET A 111 -38.71 12.19 33.10
CA MET A 111 -37.84 11.92 31.95
C MET A 111 -37.40 13.22 31.26
N GLY A 112 -36.22 13.15 30.62
CA GLY A 112 -35.71 14.18 29.72
C GLY A 112 -36.55 14.37 28.46
N TRP A 113 -36.15 15.29 27.57
CA TRP A 113 -36.91 15.59 26.35
C TRP A 113 -36.90 14.42 25.35
N ASP A 114 -35.74 13.82 25.15
CA ASP A 114 -35.52 12.69 24.24
C ASP A 114 -36.19 11.42 24.78
N ALA A 115 -35.92 11.10 26.05
CA ALA A 115 -36.54 9.97 26.75
C ALA A 115 -38.08 10.04 26.78
N LYS A 116 -38.73 11.21 26.74
CA LYS A 116 -40.22 11.29 26.63
C LYS A 116 -40.75 10.93 25.24
N ARG A 117 -39.93 11.09 24.21
CA ARG A 117 -40.30 10.94 22.79
C ARG A 117 -39.72 9.68 22.17
N ASP A 118 -38.86 8.98 22.89
CA ASP A 118 -38.33 7.71 22.42
C ASP A 118 -39.50 6.74 22.14
N ARG A 119 -39.54 6.28 20.89
CA ARG A 119 -40.54 5.34 20.39
C ARG A 119 -40.39 3.97 21.05
N TRP A 120 -39.17 3.62 21.46
CA TRP A 120 -38.82 2.32 22.03
C TRP A 120 -38.93 2.29 23.56
N ASN A 121 -39.61 3.27 24.15
CA ASN A 121 -39.89 3.31 25.57
C ASN A 121 -40.70 2.09 26.04
N GLY A 122 -40.11 1.31 26.95
CA GLY A 122 -40.71 0.09 27.48
C GLY A 122 -40.60 -1.12 26.55
N TYR A 123 -39.69 -1.07 25.56
CA TYR A 123 -39.38 -2.22 24.71
C TYR A 123 -38.79 -3.37 25.54
N ASP A 124 -39.35 -4.57 25.39
CA ASP A 124 -38.77 -5.78 25.97
C ASP A 124 -37.80 -6.41 24.97
N ALA A 125 -36.55 -6.60 25.39
CA ALA A 125 -35.52 -7.23 24.56
C ALA A 125 -35.88 -8.66 24.14
N THR A 126 -36.80 -9.33 24.83
CA THR A 126 -37.28 -10.67 24.42
C THR A 126 -38.14 -10.64 23.16
N GLU A 127 -38.83 -9.53 22.86
CA GLU A 127 -39.64 -9.38 21.65
C GLU A 127 -38.79 -9.42 20.38
N TYR A 128 -37.50 -9.03 20.47
CA TYR A 128 -36.57 -9.11 19.34
C TYR A 128 -36.38 -10.54 18.84
N ARG A 129 -36.65 -11.55 19.67
CA ARG A 129 -36.57 -12.97 19.26
C ARG A 129 -37.51 -13.29 18.11
N GLN A 130 -38.70 -12.67 18.05
CA GLN A 130 -39.64 -12.90 16.94
C GLN A 130 -39.03 -12.50 15.59
N VAL A 131 -38.26 -11.40 15.57
CA VAL A 131 -37.55 -10.94 14.35
C VAL A 131 -36.44 -11.92 13.96
N VAL A 132 -35.76 -12.50 14.95
CA VAL A 132 -34.74 -13.54 14.71
C VAL A 132 -35.40 -14.80 14.16
N ASP A 133 -36.48 -15.28 14.77
CA ASP A 133 -37.23 -16.46 14.34
C ASP A 133 -37.76 -16.28 12.90
N GLU A 134 -38.31 -15.11 12.57
CA GLU A 134 -38.73 -14.75 11.20
C GLU A 134 -37.56 -14.81 10.20
N TYR A 135 -36.37 -14.34 10.60
CA TYR A 135 -35.18 -14.39 9.74
C TYR A 135 -34.69 -15.82 9.53
N GLU A 136 -34.69 -16.64 10.59
CA GLU A 136 -34.34 -18.06 10.54
C GLU A 136 -35.30 -18.86 9.64
N GLU A 137 -36.61 -18.59 9.71
CA GLU A 137 -37.61 -19.18 8.82
C GLU A 137 -37.35 -18.79 7.36
N MET A 138 -37.05 -17.51 7.11
CA MET A 138 -36.72 -17.02 5.77
C MET A 138 -35.42 -17.62 5.22
N GLU A 139 -34.39 -17.79 6.04
CA GLU A 139 -33.15 -18.48 5.67
C GLU A 139 -33.39 -19.97 5.39
N ALA A 140 -34.24 -20.64 6.17
CA ALA A 140 -34.61 -22.03 5.93
C ALA A 140 -35.34 -22.20 4.58
N ILE A 141 -36.28 -21.30 4.27
CA ILE A 141 -36.96 -21.28 2.96
C ILE A 141 -35.96 -21.03 1.83
N LYS A 142 -35.03 -20.08 1.98
CA LYS A 142 -33.99 -19.82 0.97
C LYS A 142 -33.09 -21.04 0.76
N ARG A 143 -32.72 -21.75 1.83
CA ARG A 143 -31.92 -22.97 1.75
C ARG A 143 -32.67 -24.09 1.02
N MET A 144 -33.94 -24.33 1.37
CA MET A 144 -34.77 -25.32 0.68
C MET A 144 -34.95 -24.99 -0.80
N ALA A 145 -35.20 -23.72 -1.15
CA ALA A 145 -35.29 -23.30 -2.55
C ALA A 145 -33.97 -23.47 -3.31
N LYS A 146 -32.82 -23.22 -2.66
CA LYS A 146 -31.49 -23.48 -3.22
C LYS A 146 -31.27 -24.96 -3.48
N GLU A 147 -31.61 -25.83 -2.52
CA GLU A 147 -31.53 -27.29 -2.67
C GLU A 147 -32.44 -27.82 -3.77
N GLU A 148 -33.70 -27.36 -3.84
CA GLU A 148 -34.64 -27.74 -4.92
C GLU A 148 -34.11 -27.29 -6.29
N SER A 149 -33.56 -26.09 -6.39
CA SER A 149 -32.96 -25.59 -7.63
C SER A 149 -31.73 -26.41 -8.05
N GLN A 150 -30.90 -26.85 -7.10
CA GLN A 150 -29.75 -27.71 -7.36
C GLN A 150 -30.19 -29.11 -7.79
N LEU A 151 -31.16 -29.71 -7.11
CA LEU A 151 -31.74 -31.01 -7.48
C LEU A 151 -32.37 -30.97 -8.87
N LYS A 152 -33.07 -29.88 -9.22
CA LYS A 152 -33.64 -29.69 -10.55
C LYS A 152 -32.59 -29.54 -11.64
N LYS A 153 -31.45 -28.89 -11.35
CA LYS A 153 -30.29 -28.82 -12.26
C LYS A 153 -29.66 -30.21 -12.47
N LEU A 154 -29.46 -30.96 -11.41
CA LEU A 154 -28.96 -32.35 -11.48
C LEU A 154 -29.92 -33.25 -12.27
N GLN A 155 -31.23 -33.09 -12.09
CA GLN A 155 -32.25 -33.86 -12.82
C GLN A 155 -32.36 -33.48 -14.31
N ALA A 156 -31.97 -32.26 -14.68
CA ALA A 156 -31.93 -31.81 -16.07
C ALA A 156 -30.74 -32.38 -16.86
N GLY A 157 -29.83 -33.12 -16.21
CA GLY A 157 -28.74 -33.85 -16.88
C GLY A 157 -27.64 -32.95 -17.47
N GLU A 158 -27.54 -31.71 -16.99
CA GLU A 158 -26.46 -30.78 -17.32
C GLU A 158 -25.29 -31.02 -16.33
N ASP A 159 -24.71 -32.22 -16.41
CA ASP A 159 -23.52 -32.61 -15.63
C ASP A 159 -22.27 -32.31 -16.45
N GLY A 160 -21.58 -31.22 -16.10
CA GLY A 160 -20.23 -30.97 -16.60
C GLY A 160 -19.91 -29.50 -16.77
N ASP A 161 -19.68 -28.81 -15.66
CA ASP A 161 -18.45 -28.05 -15.46
C ASP A 161 -18.27 -27.88 -13.94
N GLU A 162 -17.08 -28.20 -13.44
CA GLU A 162 -16.67 -27.85 -12.08
C GLU A 162 -16.81 -26.34 -11.92
N ASP A 163 -17.89 -25.94 -11.27
CA ASP A 163 -18.40 -24.58 -11.25
C ASP A 163 -17.37 -23.61 -10.62
N PRO A 164 -16.71 -22.74 -11.42
CA PRO A 164 -16.05 -21.57 -10.84
C PRO A 164 -17.06 -20.66 -10.11
N ASP A 165 -18.39 -20.88 -10.21
CA ASP A 165 -19.39 -20.14 -9.42
C ASP A 165 -19.43 -20.50 -7.93
N SER A 166 -18.74 -21.52 -7.43
CA SER A 166 -18.64 -21.66 -5.97
C SER A 166 -17.84 -20.51 -5.34
N ASP A 167 -16.89 -19.93 -6.09
CA ASP A 167 -16.13 -18.74 -5.71
C ASP A 167 -16.82 -17.43 -6.20
N ILE A 168 -17.55 -17.46 -7.34
CA ILE A 168 -18.37 -16.32 -7.80
C ILE A 168 -19.60 -16.11 -6.90
N ARG A 169 -20.17 -17.16 -6.29
CA ARG A 169 -21.28 -17.01 -5.33
C ARG A 169 -20.87 -16.38 -4.01
N TYR A 170 -19.62 -16.47 -3.60
CA TYR A 170 -19.16 -15.68 -2.45
C TYR A 170 -19.10 -14.19 -2.80
N ALA A 171 -18.79 -13.86 -4.06
CA ALA A 171 -18.89 -12.51 -4.59
C ALA A 171 -20.35 -12.04 -4.77
N GLU A 172 -21.27 -12.89 -5.23
CA GLU A 172 -22.70 -12.55 -5.40
C GLU A 172 -23.50 -12.52 -4.08
N GLU A 173 -23.19 -13.36 -3.10
CA GLU A 173 -23.81 -13.32 -1.76
C GLU A 173 -23.23 -12.16 -0.92
N SER A 174 -22.03 -11.68 -1.27
CA SER A 174 -21.53 -10.37 -0.83
C SER A 174 -22.13 -9.18 -1.60
N ASP A 175 -22.78 -9.43 -2.75
CA ASP A 175 -23.61 -8.49 -3.51
C ASP A 175 -25.10 -8.58 -3.12
N MET A 176 -25.37 -8.92 -1.86
CA MET A 176 -26.70 -8.78 -1.27
C MET A 176 -27.02 -7.29 -1.05
N GLY A 177 -27.36 -6.61 -2.15
CA GLY A 177 -28.07 -5.33 -2.15
C GLY A 177 -27.23 -4.08 -2.35
N ARG A 178 -25.97 -4.17 -2.79
CA ARG A 178 -25.15 -2.98 -3.04
C ARG A 178 -24.57 -2.97 -4.46
N GLN A 179 -25.48 -2.83 -5.42
CA GLN A 179 -25.22 -2.35 -6.79
C GLN A 179 -24.69 -0.90 -6.73
N GLN A 180 -23.49 -0.69 -6.17
CA GLN A 180 -22.71 0.48 -6.49
C GLN A 180 -22.21 0.28 -7.91
N SER A 181 -22.45 1.27 -8.77
CA SER A 181 -21.77 1.26 -10.07
C SER A 181 -20.27 1.10 -9.81
N THR A 182 -19.55 0.38 -10.68
CA THR A 182 -18.09 0.27 -10.61
C THR A 182 -17.39 1.65 -10.57
N ALA A 183 -18.12 2.71 -10.93
CA ALA A 183 -17.74 4.10 -10.83
C ALA A 183 -17.73 4.69 -9.39
N THR A 184 -18.51 4.15 -8.44
CA THR A 184 -18.50 4.57 -7.01
C THR A 184 -17.77 3.58 -6.11
N ARG A 185 -16.70 2.95 -6.63
CA ARG A 185 -15.79 2.16 -5.78
C ARG A 185 -15.17 3.09 -4.73
N ASN A 186 -15.33 2.73 -3.46
CA ASN A 186 -14.73 3.49 -2.37
C ASN A 186 -13.21 3.59 -2.60
N LEU A 187 -12.65 4.81 -2.51
CA LEU A 187 -11.20 5.03 -2.71
C LEU A 187 -10.35 4.40 -1.60
N ARG A 188 -10.95 4.07 -0.45
CA ARG A 188 -10.26 3.40 0.64
C ARG A 188 -10.08 1.92 0.30
N ILE A 189 -8.83 1.53 0.14
CA ILE A 189 -8.37 0.14 0.04
C ILE A 189 -8.75 -0.56 1.35
N ARG A 190 -9.42 -1.72 1.25
CA ARG A 190 -9.96 -2.45 2.41
C ARG A 190 -8.90 -3.35 3.05
N GLU A 191 -7.93 -3.76 2.24
CA GLU A 191 -6.78 -4.57 2.57
C GLU A 191 -5.83 -3.82 3.51
N ASP A 192 -5.74 -2.49 3.36
CA ASP A 192 -4.92 -1.64 4.22
C ASP A 192 -5.67 -1.25 5.50
N THR A 193 -5.23 -1.81 6.63
CA THR A 193 -5.76 -1.44 7.94
C THR A 193 -5.32 -0.03 8.33
N ALA A 194 -6.23 0.75 8.90
CA ALA A 194 -5.89 2.09 9.38
C ALA A 194 -5.02 1.99 10.64
N LYS A 195 -4.03 2.88 10.78
CA LYS A 195 -3.04 2.80 11.86
C LYS A 195 -3.64 2.84 13.28
N TYR A 196 -4.72 3.60 13.48
CA TYR A 196 -5.44 3.68 14.75
C TYR A 196 -6.33 2.46 15.06
N LEU A 197 -6.46 1.50 14.14
CA LEU A 197 -7.18 0.25 14.33
C LEU A 197 -6.25 -0.93 14.60
N LEU A 198 -4.93 -0.72 14.55
CA LEU A 198 -3.93 -1.76 14.83
C LEU A 198 -4.01 -2.21 16.29
N ASN A 199 -4.16 -1.25 17.22
CA ASN A 199 -4.50 -1.53 18.60
C ASN A 199 -5.68 -0.62 19.02
N LEU A 200 -6.72 -1.20 19.62
CA LEU A 200 -7.91 -0.51 20.11
C LEU A 200 -7.79 -0.09 21.59
N ASP A 201 -6.74 -0.53 22.28
CA ASP A 201 -6.48 -0.13 23.66
C ASP A 201 -6.15 1.36 23.75
N LEU A 202 -6.75 2.03 24.75
CA LEU A 202 -6.64 3.48 24.92
C LEU A 202 -5.22 3.96 25.25
N ASP A 203 -4.41 3.09 25.86
CA ASP A 203 -3.03 3.37 26.27
C ASP A 203 -1.99 2.94 25.21
N SER A 204 -2.45 2.55 24.02
CA SER A 204 -1.59 2.16 22.90
C SER A 204 -0.93 3.36 22.21
N ALA A 205 -0.13 3.07 21.18
CA ALA A 205 0.56 4.05 20.36
C ALA A 205 -0.38 5.17 19.87
N LYS A 206 0.02 6.44 20.09
CA LYS A 206 -0.84 7.60 19.80
C LYS A 206 -0.89 7.92 18.31
N TYR A 207 -2.09 7.91 17.73
CA TYR A 207 -2.35 8.37 16.37
C TYR A 207 -2.76 9.86 16.34
N ASP A 208 -2.07 10.68 15.54
CA ASP A 208 -2.49 12.05 15.24
C ASP A 208 -3.35 12.08 13.96
N PRO A 209 -4.68 12.28 14.05
CA PRO A 209 -5.57 12.25 12.88
C PRO A 209 -5.35 13.41 11.91
N LYS A 210 -4.71 14.51 12.35
CA LYS A 210 -4.46 15.67 11.49
C LYS A 210 -3.32 15.40 10.51
N THR A 211 -2.22 14.86 11.02
CA THR A 211 -1.03 14.53 10.21
C THR A 211 -1.03 13.08 9.73
N ARG A 212 -1.98 12.26 10.20
CA ARG A 212 -2.15 10.84 9.87
C ARG A 212 -0.91 9.99 10.16
N ARG A 213 -0.21 10.30 11.26
CA ARG A 213 1.00 9.61 11.69
C ARG A 213 0.82 9.00 13.07
N MET A 214 1.52 7.89 13.31
CA MET A 214 1.74 7.42 14.66
C MET A 214 2.87 8.26 15.26
N VAL A 215 2.66 8.77 16.48
CA VAL A 215 3.57 9.74 17.10
C VAL A 215 4.45 9.08 18.14
N ASP A 216 3.86 8.20 18.95
CA ASP A 216 4.51 7.63 20.11
C ASP A 216 4.33 6.11 20.10
N MET A 217 5.36 5.40 20.55
CA MET A 217 5.41 3.95 20.64
C MET A 217 4.43 3.41 21.70
N GLY A 218 4.01 4.27 22.63
CA GLY A 218 3.13 3.88 23.74
C GLY A 218 3.90 3.13 24.82
N ALA A 219 3.18 2.64 25.83
CA ALA A 219 3.77 1.94 26.97
C ALA A 219 3.89 0.42 26.78
N GLN A 220 3.32 -0.13 25.71
CA GLN A 220 3.25 -1.57 25.45
C GLN A 220 3.98 -1.92 24.15
N ASP A 221 4.71 -3.04 24.17
CA ASP A 221 5.42 -3.60 23.01
C ASP A 221 4.43 -4.32 22.08
N ASP A 222 3.55 -3.55 21.42
CA ASP A 222 2.54 -4.05 20.49
C ASP A 222 2.95 -3.93 19.03
N GLN A 223 2.18 -4.53 18.11
CA GLN A 223 2.34 -4.35 16.66
C GLN A 223 2.27 -2.87 16.24
N ALA A 224 1.43 -2.07 16.92
CA ALA A 224 1.35 -0.64 16.67
C ALA A 224 2.64 0.09 17.10
N ALA A 225 3.27 -0.34 18.18
CA ALA A 225 4.58 0.15 18.59
C ALA A 225 5.62 -0.27 17.54
N ALA A 226 5.72 -1.54 17.18
CA ALA A 226 6.65 -2.02 16.15
C ALA A 226 6.59 -1.17 14.86
N LEU A 227 5.39 -0.82 14.39
CA LEU A 227 5.21 0.08 13.25
C LEU A 227 5.66 1.52 13.50
N VAL A 228 5.54 2.06 14.71
CA VAL A 228 6.14 3.37 15.05
C VAL A 228 7.67 3.31 15.03
N ALA A 229 8.25 2.23 15.57
CA ALA A 229 9.70 2.00 15.49
C ALA A 229 10.15 1.88 14.04
N GLU A 230 9.42 1.12 13.22
CA GLU A 230 9.68 0.99 11.79
C GLU A 230 9.54 2.33 11.06
N GLU A 231 8.48 3.11 11.31
CA GLU A 231 8.34 4.44 10.69
C GLU A 231 9.47 5.38 11.08
N ASN A 232 9.88 5.39 12.34
CA ASN A 232 10.99 6.20 12.81
C ASN A 232 12.33 5.70 12.25
N PHE A 233 12.50 4.38 12.13
CA PHE A 233 13.66 3.77 11.50
C PHE A 233 13.73 4.11 10.01
N VAL A 234 12.63 3.96 9.27
CA VAL A 234 12.53 4.28 7.84
C VAL A 234 12.89 5.74 7.60
N ARG A 235 12.44 6.67 8.46
CA ARG A 235 12.80 8.10 8.38
C ARG A 235 14.30 8.35 8.54
N ALA A 236 14.98 7.63 9.42
CA ALA A 236 16.41 7.79 9.66
C ALA A 236 17.28 6.95 8.70
N SER A 237 16.71 5.92 8.07
CA SER A 237 17.44 4.97 7.23
C SER A 237 17.70 5.49 5.81
N GLY A 238 18.62 4.82 5.10
CA GLY A 238 18.94 5.11 3.70
C GLY A 238 19.67 6.45 3.50
N ASP A 239 19.23 7.19 2.49
CA ASP A 239 19.87 8.44 2.05
C ASP A 239 19.79 9.55 3.10
N ALA A 240 18.83 9.51 4.02
CA ALA A 240 18.72 10.49 5.11
C ALA A 240 19.96 10.44 6.02
N ALA A 241 20.37 9.25 6.48
CA ALA A 241 21.59 9.07 7.27
C ALA A 241 22.85 9.46 6.48
N GLU A 242 22.88 9.20 5.17
CA GLU A 242 24.00 9.62 4.34
C GLU A 242 24.05 11.14 4.17
N PHE A 243 22.91 11.80 4.03
CA PHE A 243 22.77 13.24 3.94
C PHE A 243 23.16 13.93 5.24
N GLU A 244 22.73 13.41 6.40
CA GLU A 244 23.17 13.90 7.72
C GLU A 244 24.68 13.83 7.89
N LYS A 245 25.30 12.71 7.49
CA LYS A 245 26.76 12.57 7.49
C LYS A 245 27.45 13.55 6.53
N ALA A 246 26.84 13.82 5.37
CA ALA A 246 27.36 14.86 4.47
C ALA A 246 27.29 16.24 5.13
N GLN A 247 26.19 16.53 5.82
CA GLN A 247 25.96 17.79 6.53
C GLN A 247 26.94 18.00 7.67
N GLN A 248 27.18 16.97 8.47
CA GLN A 248 28.23 16.97 9.48
C GLN A 248 29.61 17.23 8.84
N TYR A 249 29.94 16.54 7.74
CA TYR A 249 31.21 16.76 7.03
C TYR A 249 31.37 18.20 6.50
N ALA A 250 30.30 18.80 5.99
CA ALA A 250 30.31 20.19 5.54
C ALA A 250 30.56 21.17 6.68
N TRP A 251 29.91 20.97 7.83
CA TRP A 251 30.16 21.78 9.02
C TRP A 251 31.59 21.62 9.54
N GLU A 252 32.09 20.38 9.65
CA GLU A 252 33.47 20.13 10.08
C GLU A 252 34.50 20.74 9.11
N SER A 253 34.25 20.67 7.79
CA SER A 253 35.13 21.25 6.77
C SER A 253 35.14 22.78 6.86
N GLN A 254 33.99 23.39 7.14
CA GLN A 254 33.86 24.82 7.36
C GLN A 254 34.62 25.27 8.61
N GLU A 255 34.54 24.51 9.71
CA GLU A 255 35.32 24.77 10.94
C GLU A 255 36.83 24.61 10.71
N LYS A 256 37.24 23.63 9.90
CA LYS A 256 38.63 23.44 9.47
C LYS A 256 39.14 24.53 8.52
N GLY A 257 38.28 25.47 8.10
CA GLY A 257 38.65 26.63 7.28
C GLY A 257 38.58 26.40 5.77
N LEU A 258 37.84 25.39 5.29
CA LEU A 258 37.55 25.18 3.87
C LEU A 258 36.17 25.79 3.54
N PRO A 259 36.08 27.05 3.07
CA PRO A 259 34.81 27.77 2.90
C PRO A 259 33.97 27.30 1.70
N GLN A 260 34.46 26.34 0.92
CA GLN A 260 33.86 25.97 -0.36
C GLN A 260 32.88 24.79 -0.30
N LEU A 261 32.66 24.20 0.89
CA LEU A 261 31.70 23.12 1.06
C LEU A 261 30.38 23.63 1.64
N HIS A 262 29.34 23.72 0.82
CA HIS A 262 27.98 23.95 1.27
C HIS A 262 27.03 23.05 0.49
N ILE A 263 26.26 22.21 1.19
CA ILE A 263 25.50 21.13 0.56
C ILE A 263 24.41 21.66 -0.37
N GLN A 264 23.71 22.70 0.03
CA GLN A 264 22.65 23.29 -0.78
C GLN A 264 23.17 24.17 -1.93
N ALA A 265 24.39 24.72 -1.81
CA ALA A 265 24.93 25.63 -2.81
C ALA A 265 25.75 24.88 -3.86
N ASN A 266 26.61 23.94 -3.42
CA ASN A 266 27.46 23.12 -4.27
C ASN A 266 27.37 21.64 -3.85
N PRO A 267 26.24 20.94 -4.09
CA PRO A 267 26.05 19.55 -3.66
C PRO A 267 27.04 18.58 -4.30
N THR A 268 27.28 18.72 -5.60
CA THR A 268 28.14 17.80 -6.38
C THR A 268 29.61 17.90 -5.98
N SER A 269 30.12 19.11 -5.75
CA SER A 269 31.49 19.27 -5.26
C SER A 269 31.64 18.71 -3.85
N GLY A 270 30.61 18.88 -3.01
CA GLY A 270 30.48 18.26 -1.69
C GLY A 270 30.60 16.74 -1.73
N GLU A 271 29.85 16.11 -2.62
CA GLU A 271 29.85 14.66 -2.78
C GLU A 271 31.20 14.12 -3.29
N VAL A 272 31.82 14.79 -4.27
CA VAL A 272 33.14 14.41 -4.80
C VAL A 272 34.20 14.49 -3.70
N LEU A 273 34.19 15.55 -2.90
CA LEU A 273 35.14 15.71 -1.79
C LEU A 273 34.93 14.66 -0.71
N ARG A 274 33.67 14.30 -0.41
CA ARG A 274 33.35 13.22 0.52
C ARG A 274 33.79 11.85 0.00
N LYS A 275 33.63 11.57 -1.30
CA LYS A 275 34.13 10.33 -1.92
C LYS A 275 35.66 10.25 -1.81
N LYS A 276 36.35 11.36 -2.06
CA LYS A 276 37.81 11.46 -1.87
C LYS A 276 38.19 11.22 -0.41
N GLU A 277 37.50 11.84 0.54
CA GLU A 277 37.77 11.64 1.97
C GLU A 277 37.53 10.17 2.39
N LYS A 278 36.47 9.51 1.90
CA LYS A 278 36.24 8.08 2.18
C LYS A 278 37.44 7.25 1.73
N VAL A 279 37.90 7.43 0.49
CA VAL A 279 39.10 6.75 -0.04
C VAL A 279 40.35 7.09 0.77
N ASP A 280 40.56 8.38 1.11
CA ASP A 280 41.70 8.81 1.93
C ASP A 280 41.65 8.24 3.35
N SER A 281 40.45 8.05 3.92
CA SER A 281 40.26 7.47 5.24
C SER A 281 40.52 5.97 5.25
N GLU A 282 40.12 5.26 4.18
CA GLU A 282 40.38 3.83 4.00
C GLU A 282 41.87 3.58 3.80
N THR A 283 42.52 4.33 2.92
CA THR A 283 43.97 4.23 2.71
C THR A 283 44.76 4.57 3.98
N LYS A 284 44.34 5.57 4.77
CA LYS A 284 44.93 5.86 6.09
C LYS A 284 44.71 4.72 7.09
N ARG A 285 43.52 4.11 7.12
CA ARG A 285 43.21 2.95 7.98
C ARG A 285 44.06 1.74 7.60
N GLU A 286 44.23 1.48 6.31
CA GLU A 286 45.07 0.40 5.80
C GLU A 286 46.55 0.65 6.11
N ALA A 287 47.05 1.86 5.88
CA ALA A 287 48.40 2.25 6.23
C ALA A 287 48.65 2.13 7.75
N HIS A 288 47.69 2.53 8.58
CA HIS A 288 47.75 2.36 10.03
C HIS A 288 47.74 0.88 10.42
N ARG A 289 46.85 0.07 9.83
CA ARG A 289 46.80 -1.38 10.05
C ARG A 289 48.12 -2.04 9.66
N LYS A 290 48.72 -1.65 8.53
CA LYS A 290 50.03 -2.13 8.07
C LYS A 290 51.15 -1.71 9.03
N ALA A 291 51.17 -0.46 9.46
CA ALA A 291 52.15 0.03 10.42
C ALA A 291 52.04 -0.66 11.79
N LEU A 292 50.83 -0.99 12.24
CA LEU A 292 50.62 -1.80 13.45
C LEU A 292 51.14 -3.23 13.26
N LEU A 293 50.87 -3.84 12.12
CA LEU A 293 51.36 -5.17 11.75
C LEU A 293 52.88 -5.25 11.74
N GLU A 294 53.55 -4.23 11.20
CA GLU A 294 55.02 -4.13 11.18
C GLU A 294 55.61 -3.91 12.58
N LYS A 295 54.93 -3.17 13.46
CA LYS A 295 55.41 -2.87 14.81
C LYS A 295 55.21 -4.01 15.80
N TYR A 296 54.09 -4.72 15.72
CA TYR A 296 53.70 -5.71 16.72
C TYR A 296 53.78 -7.16 16.22
N GLY A 297 54.04 -7.39 14.92
CA GLY A 297 54.03 -8.72 14.33
C GLY A 297 52.63 -9.35 14.31
N GLY A 298 52.48 -10.54 13.69
CA GLY A 298 51.21 -11.28 13.63
C GLY A 298 50.55 -11.39 12.25
N GLY A 299 51.22 -10.93 11.19
CA GLY A 299 50.77 -11.10 9.80
C GLY A 299 50.56 -12.57 9.41
N GLU A 300 51.37 -13.45 9.97
CA GLU A 300 51.33 -14.91 9.80
C GLU A 300 50.03 -15.55 10.30
N HIS A 301 49.31 -14.92 11.22
CA HIS A 301 48.02 -15.41 11.73
C HIS A 301 46.81 -14.80 11.01
N THR A 302 47.00 -13.69 10.29
CA THR A 302 45.95 -13.01 9.52
C THR A 302 45.86 -13.47 8.07
N GLN A 303 46.98 -13.91 7.49
CA GLN A 303 46.97 -14.59 6.20
C GLN A 303 46.24 -15.92 6.39
N PRO A 304 45.19 -16.24 5.62
CA PRO A 304 44.68 -17.60 5.59
C PRO A 304 45.85 -18.49 5.14
N SER A 305 46.44 -19.22 6.08
CA SER A 305 47.50 -20.16 5.74
C SER A 305 46.98 -21.06 4.63
N ALA A 306 47.75 -21.32 3.58
CA ALA A 306 47.39 -22.32 2.55
C ALA A 306 47.07 -23.69 3.19
N LEU A 307 47.56 -23.92 4.41
CA LEU A 307 47.26 -25.06 5.25
C LEU A 307 45.87 -25.03 5.90
N ARG A 308 45.11 -23.92 5.88
CA ARG A 308 43.76 -23.86 6.49
C ARG A 308 42.71 -24.54 5.61
N ASP A 309 42.90 -24.50 4.29
CA ASP A 309 42.09 -25.26 3.33
C ASP A 309 42.49 -26.75 3.32
N MET A 310 43.72 -27.10 3.74
CA MET A 310 44.17 -28.49 3.90
C MET A 310 43.97 -29.05 5.31
N MET A 311 43.85 -28.19 6.32
CA MET A 311 43.54 -28.58 7.68
C MET A 311 42.03 -28.77 7.77
N VAL A 312 41.62 -30.02 7.59
CA VAL A 312 40.27 -30.49 7.89
C VAL A 312 40.07 -30.34 9.40
N VAL A 313 39.52 -29.19 9.83
CA VAL A 313 39.26 -28.94 11.26
C VAL A 313 37.95 -29.60 11.69
N GLU A 314 36.97 -29.78 10.79
CA GLU A 314 35.68 -30.42 11.11
C GLU A 314 35.11 -31.15 9.89
N ASN A 315 34.61 -32.39 10.07
CA ASN A 315 34.14 -33.28 9.00
C ASN A 315 32.67 -33.05 8.57
N GLU A 316 32.01 -31.97 9.01
CA GLU A 316 30.57 -31.80 8.77
C GLU A 316 30.25 -30.41 8.23
N ARG A 317 30.68 -30.14 6.99
CA ARG A 317 30.16 -29.01 6.23
C ARG A 317 28.84 -29.43 5.58
N PHE A 318 27.72 -28.93 6.10
CA PHE A 318 26.40 -29.19 5.51
C PHE A 318 26.32 -28.53 4.12
N ILE A 319 26.13 -29.34 3.09
CA ILE A 319 25.99 -28.92 1.70
C ILE A 319 24.57 -29.29 1.27
N GLU A 320 23.72 -28.29 1.07
CA GLU A 320 22.40 -28.50 0.46
C GLU A 320 22.58 -28.69 -1.05
N TYR A 321 22.11 -29.83 -1.55
CA TYR A 321 22.00 -30.09 -2.97
C TYR A 321 20.57 -29.79 -3.41
N ASP A 322 20.42 -29.05 -4.51
CA ASP A 322 19.14 -28.89 -5.19
C ASP A 322 18.72 -30.25 -5.81
N GLU A 323 17.47 -30.38 -6.25
CA GLU A 323 16.92 -31.62 -6.88
C GLU A 323 17.73 -32.10 -8.10
N SER A 324 18.55 -31.21 -8.68
CA SER A 324 19.46 -31.48 -9.79
C SER A 324 20.87 -31.94 -9.37
N GLY A 325 21.15 -32.06 -8.06
CA GLY A 325 22.46 -32.42 -7.51
C GLY A 325 23.49 -31.29 -7.50
N ALA A 326 23.08 -30.04 -7.75
CA ALA A 326 23.93 -28.87 -7.68
C ALA A 326 23.95 -28.26 -6.26
N ILE A 327 25.09 -27.72 -5.83
CA ILE A 327 25.22 -27.07 -4.51
C ILE A 327 24.48 -25.74 -4.53
N LYS A 328 23.51 -25.60 -3.64
CA LYS A 328 22.70 -24.39 -3.51
C LYS A 328 23.57 -23.19 -3.11
N GLY A 329 23.54 -22.14 -3.93
CA GLY A 329 24.31 -20.90 -3.71
C GLY A 329 25.74 -20.89 -4.27
N ALA A 330 26.24 -21.98 -4.86
CA ALA A 330 27.49 -21.94 -5.61
C ALA A 330 27.28 -21.27 -6.99
N PRO A 331 28.21 -20.42 -7.48
CA PRO A 331 28.09 -19.85 -8.81
C PRO A 331 28.12 -20.96 -9.86
N LYS A 332 27.12 -20.98 -10.75
CA LYS A 332 27.09 -21.93 -11.88
C LYS A 332 28.19 -21.57 -12.87
N ASN A 333 29.26 -22.36 -12.90
CA ASN A 333 30.31 -22.20 -13.91
C ASN A 333 29.72 -22.49 -15.30
N ALA A 334 30.03 -21.64 -16.29
CA ALA A 334 29.64 -21.90 -17.67
C ALA A 334 30.25 -23.23 -18.15
N THR A 335 29.41 -24.10 -18.72
CA THR A 335 29.85 -25.40 -19.25
C THR A 335 30.71 -25.18 -20.49
N LYS A 336 31.99 -25.54 -20.42
CA LYS A 336 32.88 -25.57 -21.59
C LYS A 336 32.45 -26.70 -22.53
N SER A 337 32.50 -26.49 -23.84
CA SER A 337 32.19 -27.57 -24.79
C SER A 337 33.27 -28.66 -24.77
N LYS A 338 32.96 -29.79 -25.41
CA LYS A 338 33.87 -30.95 -25.55
C LYS A 338 35.17 -30.61 -26.30
N TYR A 339 35.16 -29.53 -27.08
CA TYR A 339 36.29 -29.11 -27.89
C TYR A 339 37.10 -28.04 -27.14
N PRO A 340 38.43 -27.98 -27.36
CA PRO A 340 39.25 -26.97 -26.71
C PRO A 340 38.87 -25.57 -27.24
N GLU A 341 38.17 -24.81 -26.42
CA GLU A 341 37.81 -23.41 -26.65
C GLU A 341 39.01 -22.50 -26.36
N ASP A 342 39.01 -21.31 -26.97
CA ASP A 342 39.99 -20.24 -26.72
C ASP A 342 41.47 -20.61 -26.92
N VAL A 343 41.74 -21.55 -27.83
CA VAL A 343 43.12 -21.88 -28.22
C VAL A 343 43.68 -20.81 -29.15
N MET A 344 44.48 -19.92 -28.58
CA MET A 344 45.27 -18.92 -29.28
C MET A 344 46.56 -19.55 -29.80
N VAL A 345 46.63 -19.80 -31.11
CA VAL A 345 47.81 -20.37 -31.78
C VAL A 345 48.69 -19.22 -32.29
N ASN A 346 50.01 -19.35 -32.27
CA ASN A 346 50.97 -18.44 -32.92
C ASN A 346 50.82 -16.94 -32.59
N ASN A 347 50.62 -16.63 -31.29
CA ASN A 347 50.58 -15.28 -30.70
C ASN A 347 49.43 -14.38 -31.21
N HIS A 348 48.34 -14.97 -31.69
CA HIS A 348 47.09 -14.25 -31.96
C HIS A 348 46.32 -14.01 -30.66
N THR A 349 45.70 -12.84 -30.50
CA THR A 349 44.83 -12.52 -29.35
C THR A 349 43.37 -12.95 -29.55
N SER A 350 43.07 -13.57 -30.70
CA SER A 350 41.73 -14.03 -31.06
C SER A 350 41.82 -15.40 -31.74
N VAL A 351 40.75 -16.21 -31.62
CA VAL A 351 40.67 -17.55 -32.22
C VAL A 351 40.43 -17.45 -33.73
N PHE A 352 40.91 -18.42 -34.50
CA PHE A 352 40.62 -18.51 -35.94
C PHE A 352 39.12 -18.71 -36.17
N GLY A 353 38.50 -17.86 -36.99
CA GLY A 353 37.04 -17.82 -37.16
C GLY A 353 36.35 -16.69 -36.38
N SER A 354 37.11 -15.90 -35.61
CA SER A 354 36.62 -14.66 -34.97
C SER A 354 36.35 -13.53 -35.97
N TRP A 355 36.81 -13.66 -37.21
CA TRP A 355 36.61 -12.67 -38.28
C TRP A 355 36.14 -13.34 -39.57
N TRP A 356 35.30 -12.66 -40.34
CA TRP A 356 34.75 -13.15 -41.61
C TRP A 356 34.77 -12.05 -42.67
N TYR A 357 35.29 -12.35 -43.86
CA TYR A 357 35.30 -11.45 -45.00
C TYR A 357 35.33 -12.23 -46.33
N GLN A 358 34.51 -11.82 -47.30
CA GLN A 358 34.41 -12.43 -48.65
C GLN A 358 34.49 -13.96 -48.67
N PHE A 359 33.55 -14.63 -48.00
CA PHE A 359 33.47 -16.09 -47.91
C PHE A 359 34.69 -16.81 -47.27
N LYS A 360 35.55 -16.07 -46.55
CA LYS A 360 36.72 -16.62 -45.84
C LYS A 360 36.70 -16.24 -44.37
N TRP A 361 37.05 -17.20 -43.52
CA TRP A 361 37.26 -17.00 -42.08
C TRP A 361 38.70 -16.58 -41.79
N GLY A 362 38.89 -15.73 -40.79
CA GLY A 362 40.19 -15.22 -40.38
C GLY A 362 40.28 -14.92 -38.88
N TYR A 363 41.39 -14.30 -38.49
CA TYR A 363 41.65 -13.82 -37.13
C TYR A 363 41.24 -12.34 -36.99
N ALA A 364 40.47 -11.99 -35.96
CA ALA A 364 40.05 -10.60 -35.71
C ALA A 364 41.19 -9.66 -35.30
N CYS A 365 42.26 -10.20 -34.72
CA CYS A 365 43.41 -9.41 -34.27
C CYS A 365 44.25 -8.87 -35.43
N CYS A 366 44.37 -9.61 -36.53
CA CYS A 366 45.33 -9.35 -37.60
C CYS A 366 44.70 -9.38 -39.01
N CYS A 367 43.38 -9.63 -39.12
CA CYS A 367 42.60 -9.81 -40.36
C CYS A 367 43.14 -10.88 -41.35
N SER A 368 44.12 -11.69 -40.92
CA SER A 368 44.68 -12.76 -41.75
C SER A 368 43.66 -13.88 -41.96
N THR A 369 43.48 -14.30 -43.21
CA THR A 369 42.58 -15.39 -43.62
C THR A 369 43.27 -16.77 -43.65
N VAL A 370 44.58 -16.83 -43.37
CA VAL A 370 45.37 -18.07 -43.40
C VAL A 370 45.48 -18.64 -41.98
N LYS A 371 44.95 -19.85 -41.78
CA LYS A 371 45.03 -20.56 -40.48
C LYS A 371 46.49 -20.90 -40.13
N ASN A 372 46.88 -20.68 -38.87
CA ASN A 372 48.23 -20.87 -38.31
C ASN A 372 49.32 -19.91 -38.81
N SER A 373 48.97 -18.78 -39.41
CA SER A 373 49.94 -17.70 -39.63
C SER A 373 50.41 -17.10 -38.29
N TYR A 374 51.57 -16.44 -38.27
CA TYR A 374 51.96 -15.61 -37.13
C TYR A 374 51.17 -14.29 -37.16
N CYS A 375 50.78 -13.76 -36.00
CA CYS A 375 50.01 -12.51 -35.97
C CYS A 375 50.89 -11.34 -36.42
N THR A 376 50.38 -10.59 -37.39
CA THR A 376 50.98 -9.38 -37.98
C THR A 376 50.60 -8.08 -37.23
N GLY A 377 49.97 -8.18 -36.06
CA GLY A 377 49.45 -7.07 -35.27
C GLY A 377 48.55 -6.10 -36.06
N GLU A 378 48.70 -4.82 -35.72
CA GLU A 378 48.00 -3.69 -36.34
C GLU A 378 48.41 -3.47 -37.82
N ASP A 379 49.62 -3.90 -38.20
CA ASP A 379 50.12 -3.77 -39.58
C ASP A 379 49.31 -4.67 -40.55
N GLY A 380 48.82 -5.80 -40.07
CA GLY A 380 47.91 -6.67 -40.83
C GLY A 380 46.56 -6.01 -41.15
N LYS A 381 46.06 -5.16 -40.24
CA LYS A 381 44.80 -4.42 -40.46
C LYS A 381 45.00 -3.30 -41.49
N LYS A 382 46.10 -2.56 -41.39
CA LYS A 382 46.44 -1.49 -42.34
C LYS A 382 46.63 -2.03 -43.76
N ALA A 383 47.38 -3.12 -43.92
CA ALA A 383 47.56 -3.76 -45.23
C ALA A 383 46.23 -4.23 -45.85
N PHE A 384 45.29 -4.70 -45.02
CA PHE A 384 43.97 -5.12 -45.47
C PHE A 384 43.05 -3.94 -45.83
N GLU A 385 43.11 -2.84 -45.08
CA GLU A 385 42.41 -1.59 -45.43
C GLU A 385 42.95 -1.00 -46.75
N GLU A 386 44.26 -1.04 -46.96
CA GLU A 386 44.90 -0.62 -48.20
C GLU A 386 44.52 -1.52 -49.38
N GLU A 387 44.46 -2.84 -49.20
CA GLU A 387 43.94 -3.79 -50.21
C GLU A 387 42.47 -3.49 -50.55
N GLY A 388 41.63 -3.28 -49.53
CA GLY A 388 40.22 -2.91 -49.72
C GLY A 388 40.05 -1.59 -50.46
N ASN A 389 40.94 -0.62 -50.21
CA ASN A 389 40.95 0.67 -50.91
C ASN A 389 41.45 0.52 -52.36
N MET A 390 42.42 -0.37 -52.61
CA MET A 390 42.90 -0.70 -53.96
C MET A 390 41.83 -1.42 -54.79
N LEU A 391 41.01 -2.27 -54.15
CA LEU A 391 39.88 -2.94 -54.81
C LEU A 391 38.73 -1.96 -55.11
N ARG A 392 38.52 -0.92 -54.29
CA ARG A 392 37.59 0.17 -54.59
C ARG A 392 38.02 1.03 -55.78
N MET A 393 39.32 1.23 -55.97
CA MET A 393 39.88 1.95 -57.14
C MET A 393 39.72 1.20 -58.47
N ILE A 394 39.49 -0.11 -58.46
CA ILE A 394 39.25 -0.93 -59.67
C ILE A 394 37.75 -1.09 -59.99
N GLY A 395 36.87 -0.70 -59.06
CA GLY A 395 35.41 -0.71 -59.24
C GLY A 395 34.81 0.60 -59.76
N THR A 396 35.62 1.64 -59.97
CA THR A 396 35.21 2.95 -60.47
C THR A 396 35.88 3.24 -61.81
N ALA A 397 35.44 2.50 -62.83
CA ALA A 397 35.66 2.83 -64.23
C ALA A 397 34.31 2.62 -64.94
N ASP A 398 33.36 3.49 -64.60
CA ASP A 398 32.47 4.16 -65.54
C ASP A 398 31.65 5.21 -64.75
N ASP A 399 31.63 6.42 -65.32
CA ASP A 399 30.90 7.66 -64.96
C ASP A 399 31.54 8.64 -63.93
N ASP A 400 32.55 9.36 -64.43
CA ASP A 400 32.85 10.82 -64.37
C ASP A 400 32.36 11.64 -63.16
N GLU A 401 33.27 12.05 -62.26
CA GLU A 401 34.00 13.33 -62.18
C GLU A 401 33.21 14.55 -61.63
N GLU A 402 33.42 14.82 -60.33
CA GLU A 402 33.43 16.18 -59.76
C GLU A 402 34.77 16.41 -59.05
N THR A 403 35.40 17.56 -59.28
CA THR A 403 36.65 17.99 -58.66
C THR A 403 36.44 19.16 -57.69
N SER A 404 37.32 19.18 -56.68
CA SER A 404 37.80 20.29 -55.84
C SER A 404 37.06 20.63 -54.53
N GLU A 405 37.48 19.91 -53.48
CA GLU A 405 38.27 20.35 -52.31
C GLU A 405 38.21 21.79 -51.74
N ASN A 406 38.11 21.78 -50.39
CA ASN A 406 38.66 22.67 -49.33
C ASN A 406 37.66 23.61 -48.63
N ALA A 407 37.36 23.39 -47.33
CA ALA A 407 38.17 23.74 -46.14
C ALA A 407 38.53 25.24 -46.17
N GLU A 408 38.13 26.15 -45.27
CA GLU A 408 38.13 26.11 -43.80
C GLU A 408 37.57 27.43 -43.22
N ASN A 409 36.91 27.34 -42.05
CA ASN A 409 36.79 28.30 -40.94
C ASN A 409 36.22 29.75 -41.03
N ALA A 410 35.25 29.95 -40.12
CA ALA A 410 34.94 31.17 -39.33
C ALA A 410 34.17 32.30 -40.07
N VAL A 411 33.18 33.02 -39.54
CA VAL A 411 32.81 33.40 -38.17
C VAL A 411 31.37 33.99 -38.19
N VAL A 412 30.65 33.88 -37.06
CA VAL A 412 29.57 34.73 -36.49
C VAL A 412 28.43 35.35 -37.35
N SER A 413 27.21 34.95 -36.92
CA SER A 413 26.10 35.78 -36.44
C SER A 413 25.18 36.54 -37.40
N ARG A 414 23.88 36.39 -37.08
CA ARG A 414 22.74 37.32 -37.27
C ARG A 414 22.29 37.52 -38.71
N ASP A 415 21.03 37.74 -39.04
CA ASP A 415 19.73 37.76 -38.36
C ASP A 415 18.73 37.88 -39.54
N SER A 416 17.51 37.37 -39.36
CA SER A 416 16.27 37.78 -40.05
C SER A 416 15.98 37.48 -41.55
N GLU A 417 14.69 37.15 -41.72
CA GLU A 417 13.79 37.43 -42.85
C GLU A 417 13.86 36.47 -44.05
N ALA A 418 12.93 35.50 -44.15
CA ALA A 418 11.55 35.64 -44.60
C ALA A 418 11.44 36.00 -46.09
N ASP A 419 11.20 35.00 -46.94
CA ASP A 419 10.17 35.13 -47.97
C ASP A 419 9.61 33.74 -48.31
N GLY A 420 8.28 33.67 -48.39
CA GLY A 420 7.54 32.44 -48.64
C GLY A 420 7.36 32.17 -50.12
N ARG A 421 7.05 30.91 -50.45
CA ARG A 421 6.03 30.58 -51.43
C ARG A 421 5.64 29.11 -51.38
N ASP A 422 4.34 28.93 -51.34
CA ASP A 422 3.57 27.68 -51.31
C ASP A 422 3.86 26.75 -52.50
N GLN A 423 3.90 25.46 -52.22
CA GLN A 423 3.41 24.43 -53.14
C GLN A 423 2.57 23.41 -52.35
N GLU A 424 1.26 23.51 -52.54
CA GLU A 424 0.29 22.46 -52.27
C GLU A 424 0.59 21.25 -53.17
N GLN A 425 0.60 20.05 -52.60
CA GLN A 425 0.36 18.80 -53.34
C GLN A 425 -0.77 18.02 -52.69
N ASP A 426 -1.90 18.02 -53.39
CA ASP A 426 -2.99 17.06 -53.30
C ASP A 426 -2.46 15.62 -53.34
N SER A 427 -2.83 14.79 -52.36
CA SER A 427 -2.75 13.34 -52.49
C SER A 427 -4.16 12.75 -52.54
N SER A 428 -4.54 12.34 -53.74
CA SER A 428 -5.81 11.71 -54.05
C SER A 428 -5.94 10.34 -53.38
N ALA A 429 -7.13 10.08 -52.86
CA ALA A 429 -7.55 8.78 -52.36
C ALA A 429 -7.56 7.75 -53.49
N ASN A 430 -6.63 6.80 -53.46
CA ASN A 430 -6.63 5.63 -54.32
C ASN A 430 -6.88 4.37 -53.49
N GLY A 431 -8.14 3.97 -53.39
CA GLY A 431 -8.55 2.67 -52.85
C GLY A 431 -8.13 1.55 -53.80
N LYS A 432 -6.95 0.96 -53.58
CA LYS A 432 -6.55 -0.28 -54.24
C LYS A 432 -7.50 -1.40 -53.82
N LYS A 433 -8.17 -2.01 -54.79
CA LYS A 433 -8.98 -3.21 -54.57
C LYS A 433 -8.04 -4.39 -54.34
N ARG A 434 -8.18 -5.04 -53.18
CA ARG A 434 -7.50 -6.27 -52.76
C ARG A 434 -7.62 -7.38 -53.83
N THR A 435 -6.54 -8.13 -54.04
CA THR A 435 -6.46 -9.19 -55.05
C THR A 435 -7.18 -10.46 -54.57
N LEU A 436 -7.57 -11.34 -55.50
CA LEU A 436 -8.42 -12.51 -55.19
C LEU A 436 -7.73 -13.55 -54.30
N GLU A 437 -6.39 -13.57 -54.27
CA GLU A 437 -5.59 -14.43 -53.37
C GLU A 437 -5.61 -13.90 -51.92
N GLU A 438 -5.56 -12.59 -51.72
CA GLU A 438 -5.63 -11.94 -50.38
C GLU A 438 -7.03 -12.05 -49.75
N LEU A 439 -8.09 -12.28 -50.54
CA LEU A 439 -9.44 -12.56 -50.03
C LEU A 439 -9.62 -14.01 -49.54
N LYS A 440 -8.76 -14.94 -49.98
CA LYS A 440 -8.82 -16.35 -49.56
C LYS A 440 -7.94 -16.64 -48.35
N SER A 441 -6.85 -15.88 -48.17
CA SER A 441 -6.12 -15.87 -46.91
C SER A 441 -6.91 -15.06 -45.89
N GLY A 442 -7.29 -15.67 -44.77
CA GLY A 442 -7.94 -14.96 -43.67
C GLY A 442 -7.08 -13.82 -43.12
N ILE A 443 -7.72 -12.90 -42.39
CA ILE A 443 -7.08 -11.74 -41.77
C ILE A 443 -6.00 -12.21 -40.79
N THR A 444 -4.78 -11.72 -40.97
CA THR A 444 -3.66 -12.06 -40.08
C THR A 444 -3.72 -11.24 -38.78
N GLU A 445 -3.14 -11.76 -37.70
CA GLU A 445 -3.15 -11.10 -36.37
C GLU A 445 -2.49 -9.70 -36.42
N GLU A 446 -1.48 -9.53 -37.26
CA GLU A 446 -0.78 -8.26 -37.49
C GLU A 446 -1.66 -7.21 -38.20
N GLU A 447 -2.52 -7.64 -39.13
CA GLU A 447 -3.53 -6.78 -39.77
C GLU A 447 -4.64 -6.38 -38.79
N PHE A 448 -5.02 -7.30 -37.90
CA PHE A 448 -6.02 -7.01 -36.87
C PHE A 448 -5.49 -6.02 -35.84
N ASP A 449 -4.22 -6.13 -35.45
CA ASP A 449 -3.57 -5.23 -34.51
C ASP A 449 -3.26 -3.86 -35.11
N SER A 450 -2.88 -3.79 -36.39
CA SER A 450 -2.75 -2.50 -37.09
C SER A 450 -4.11 -1.82 -37.30
N TYR A 451 -5.18 -2.58 -37.51
CA TYR A 451 -6.55 -2.04 -37.54
C TYR A 451 -7.00 -1.52 -36.16
N LYS A 452 -6.70 -2.24 -35.07
CA LYS A 452 -6.97 -1.77 -33.70
C LYS A 452 -6.17 -0.50 -33.38
N ARG A 453 -4.89 -0.46 -33.74
CA ARG A 453 -4.02 0.72 -33.52
C ARG A 453 -4.48 1.94 -34.30
N SER A 454 -4.85 1.78 -35.56
CA SER A 454 -5.35 2.90 -36.38
C SER A 454 -6.72 3.41 -35.91
N ARG A 455 -7.61 2.52 -35.45
CA ARG A 455 -8.89 2.93 -34.86
C ARG A 455 -8.70 3.66 -33.52
N LEU A 456 -7.82 3.15 -32.65
CA LEU A 456 -7.49 3.81 -31.38
C LEU A 456 -6.83 5.18 -31.59
N ALA A 457 -5.95 5.32 -32.58
CA ALA A 457 -5.34 6.59 -32.92
C ALA A 457 -6.34 7.63 -33.48
N ALA A 458 -7.37 7.18 -34.20
CA ALA A 458 -8.44 8.04 -34.71
C ALA A 458 -9.45 8.46 -33.62
N GLU A 459 -9.66 7.63 -32.61
CA GLU A 459 -10.52 7.90 -31.45
C GLU A 459 -9.77 8.62 -30.30
N ASP A 460 -8.45 8.85 -30.42
CA ASP A 460 -7.63 9.52 -29.39
C ASP A 460 -7.81 11.05 -29.41
N PRO A 461 -8.41 11.66 -28.35
CA PRO A 461 -8.58 13.11 -28.26
C PRO A 461 -7.26 13.88 -28.09
N MET A 462 -6.14 13.23 -27.76
CA MET A 462 -4.80 13.85 -27.69
C MET A 462 -4.08 13.91 -29.04
N ALA A 463 -4.54 13.18 -30.07
CA ALA A 463 -3.91 13.20 -31.39
C ALA A 463 -3.88 14.59 -32.05
N LYS A 464 -4.82 15.48 -31.69
CA LYS A 464 -4.83 16.89 -32.15
C LYS A 464 -3.82 17.80 -31.43
N PHE A 465 -3.18 17.33 -30.37
CA PHE A 465 -2.29 18.11 -29.51
C PHE A 465 -0.83 17.66 -29.58
N ILE A 466 -0.51 16.62 -30.35
CA ILE A 466 0.86 16.15 -30.56
C ILE A 466 1.37 16.75 -31.87
N GLY A 467 2.29 17.72 -31.79
CA GLY A 467 3.13 18.17 -32.90
C GLY A 467 2.60 19.34 -33.74
N LYS A 468 2.66 20.55 -33.17
CA LYS A 468 2.93 21.79 -33.92
C LYS A 468 4.03 22.55 -33.19
N ASP A 469 5.23 21.95 -33.18
CA ASP A 469 6.50 22.63 -32.88
C ASP A 469 7.50 22.27 -33.98
#